data_AF-A0A0D5ZBL7-F1
#
_entry.id   AF-A0A0D5ZBL7-F1
#
_cell.length_a   1.000
_cell.length_b   1.000
_cell.length_c   1.000
_cell.angle_alpha   90.00
_cell.angle_beta   90.00
_cell.angle_gamma   90.00
#
_symmetry.space_group_name_H-M   'P 1'
#
loop_
_entity.id
_entity.type
_entity.pdbx_description
1 polymer ?
#
loop_
_entity_poly.entity_id
_entity_poly.type
_entity_poly.pdbx_seq_one_letter_code
_entity_poly.pdbx_strand_id
1 'polypeptide(L)'
;MIFHNMYEEKHNRAGVFVVFIIFITLALLTGFIHPLITAFLIPIIIWSTLKFAKEEKARVLHHNMVVQIRIPQKAKFVTFVDGHSSLARSMKHFVWCDNAFLFIFPEEYPKSYSKSDVSKIELVRVPLVDVEYYTTHGDFYTETTVSGGDGGGVSVTGAVVGSMLGSAMGGKTMGAAGAVIGSRKKVNAVKSETMLHDTRVTMLFYNDAGETRSLKFRYEDYDTFYRLLPDKSYEAHVFRHMNGAITKESHETIGEKLKMLKKLADEELISPQEFETSKKALLDKM
;
A
#
# COMPACT_ATOMS: atom_id res chain seq x y z
N MET A 1 -15.23 17.40 -19.25
CA MET A 1 -14.08 18.15 -19.83
C MET A 1 -12.87 17.25 -20.14
N ILE A 2 -12.64 16.15 -19.41
CA ILE A 2 -11.53 15.19 -19.65
C ILE A 2 -11.66 14.44 -21.00
N PHE A 3 -12.88 14.30 -21.53
CA PHE A 3 -13.15 13.51 -22.74
C PHE A 3 -12.70 14.14 -24.08
N HIS A 4 -12.49 15.46 -24.16
CA HIS A 4 -12.13 16.10 -25.44
C HIS A 4 -10.62 16.07 -25.71
N ASN A 5 -9.78 16.24 -24.67
CA ASN A 5 -8.31 16.14 -24.81
C ASN A 5 -7.83 14.72 -25.11
N MET A 6 -8.63 13.69 -24.86
CA MET A 6 -8.24 12.28 -25.02
C MET A 6 -8.35 11.77 -26.47
N TYR A 7 -9.19 12.38 -27.31
CA TYR A 7 -9.39 11.94 -28.70
C TYR A 7 -8.30 12.50 -29.64
N GLU A 8 -7.77 13.69 -29.36
CA GLU A 8 -6.71 14.30 -30.17
C GLU A 8 -5.36 13.58 -30.02
N GLU A 9 -5.02 13.09 -28.83
CA GLU A 9 -3.72 12.43 -28.62
C GLU A 9 -3.61 11.08 -29.36
N LYS A 10 -4.75 10.40 -29.57
CA LYS A 10 -4.86 9.14 -30.33
C LYS A 10 -4.56 9.33 -31.82
N HIS A 11 -5.05 10.43 -32.42
CA HIS A 11 -4.83 10.71 -33.83
C HIS A 11 -3.38 11.11 -34.14
N ASN A 12 -2.74 11.86 -33.25
CA ASN A 12 -1.36 12.29 -33.45
C ASN A 12 -0.35 11.13 -33.35
N ARG A 13 -0.49 10.20 -32.39
CA ARG A 13 0.49 9.11 -32.23
C ARG A 13 0.36 8.04 -33.32
N ALA A 14 -0.86 7.70 -33.73
CA ALA A 14 -1.09 6.78 -34.85
C ALA A 14 -0.59 7.38 -36.18
N GLY A 15 -0.80 8.69 -36.40
CA GLY A 15 -0.28 9.40 -37.57
C GLY A 15 1.25 9.37 -37.65
N VAL A 16 1.94 9.63 -36.53
CA VAL A 16 3.42 9.61 -36.48
C VAL A 16 3.98 8.22 -36.81
N PHE A 17 3.34 7.15 -36.32
CA PHE A 17 3.80 5.78 -36.57
C PHE A 17 3.62 5.36 -38.05
N VAL A 18 2.50 5.74 -38.67
CA VAL A 18 2.25 5.50 -40.10
C VAL A 18 3.24 6.26 -40.97
N VAL A 19 3.49 7.54 -40.66
CA VAL A 19 4.49 8.36 -41.36
C VAL A 19 5.90 7.74 -41.24
N PHE A 20 6.26 7.22 -40.06
CA PHE A 20 7.55 6.57 -39.85
C PHE A 20 7.72 5.27 -40.66
N ILE A 21 6.67 4.44 -40.72
CA ILE A 21 6.67 3.23 -41.56
C ILE A 21 6.82 3.58 -43.04
N ILE A 22 6.10 4.60 -43.53
CA ILE A 22 6.20 5.10 -44.90
C ILE A 22 7.62 5.59 -45.19
N PHE A 23 8.26 6.28 -44.24
CA PHE A 23 9.63 6.77 -44.41
C PHE A 23 10.66 5.64 -44.52
N ILE A 24 10.50 4.57 -43.72
CA ILE A 24 11.36 3.38 -43.77
C ILE A 24 11.17 2.63 -45.08
N THR A 25 9.93 2.43 -45.55
CA THR A 25 9.69 1.74 -46.83
C THR A 25 10.25 2.53 -48.01
N LEU A 26 10.15 3.86 -47.99
CA LEU A 26 10.72 4.73 -49.02
C LEU A 26 12.27 4.67 -49.02
N ALA A 27 12.90 4.66 -47.85
CA ALA A 27 14.36 4.60 -47.70
C ALA A 27 14.96 3.21 -48.00
N LEU A 28 14.17 2.13 -47.83
CA LEU A 28 14.49 0.79 -48.31
C LEU A 28 14.47 0.71 -49.85
N LEU A 29 13.49 1.36 -50.49
CA LEU A 29 13.33 1.44 -51.94
C LEU A 29 14.49 2.17 -52.64
N THR A 30 15.08 3.16 -51.97
CA THR A 30 16.23 3.92 -52.51
C THR A 30 17.58 3.24 -52.30
N GLY A 31 17.62 2.06 -51.66
CA GLY A 31 18.86 1.32 -51.42
C GLY A 31 19.83 1.99 -50.43
N PHE A 32 19.39 3.03 -49.73
CA PHE A 32 20.23 3.85 -48.85
C PHE A 32 20.43 3.25 -47.45
N ILE A 33 19.60 2.29 -47.05
CA ILE A 33 19.70 1.67 -45.73
C ILE A 33 20.51 0.39 -45.81
N HIS A 34 21.68 0.40 -45.16
CA HIS A 34 22.55 -0.76 -45.01
C HIS A 34 21.78 -1.94 -44.37
N PRO A 35 21.91 -3.19 -44.86
CA PRO A 35 21.24 -4.37 -44.28
C PRO A 35 21.48 -4.59 -42.77
N LEU A 36 22.54 -4.02 -42.21
CA LEU A 36 22.78 -4.00 -40.77
C LEU A 36 21.76 -3.14 -40.00
N ILE A 37 21.39 -1.97 -40.53
CA ILE A 37 20.45 -1.04 -39.86
C ILE A 37 19.03 -1.65 -39.86
N THR A 38 18.62 -2.30 -40.95
CA THR A 38 17.31 -2.95 -41.04
C THR A 38 17.18 -4.11 -40.07
N ALA A 39 18.25 -4.90 -39.88
CA ALA A 39 18.30 -5.99 -38.91
C ALA A 39 18.11 -5.52 -37.45
N PHE A 40 18.50 -4.29 -37.11
CA PHE A 40 18.28 -3.70 -35.79
C PHE A 40 16.90 -3.02 -35.64
N LEU A 41 16.41 -2.33 -36.67
CA LEU A 41 15.14 -1.59 -36.58
C LEU A 41 13.91 -2.50 -36.59
N ILE A 42 13.93 -3.59 -37.35
CA ILE A 42 12.78 -4.50 -37.47
C ILE A 42 12.37 -5.10 -36.10
N PRO A 43 13.29 -5.66 -35.28
CA PRO A 43 12.94 -6.15 -33.95
C PRO A 43 12.35 -5.07 -33.03
N ILE A 44 12.85 -3.83 -33.11
CA ILE A 44 12.34 -2.70 -32.30
C ILE A 44 10.92 -2.33 -32.73
N ILE A 45 10.64 -2.31 -34.03
CA ILE A 45 9.31 -2.04 -34.58
C ILE A 45 8.34 -3.18 -34.22
N ILE A 46 8.75 -4.44 -34.36
CA ILE A 46 7.93 -5.59 -33.96
C ILE A 46 7.65 -5.55 -32.45
N TRP A 47 8.67 -5.28 -31.63
CA TRP A 47 8.51 -5.19 -30.18
C TRP A 47 7.56 -4.04 -29.79
N SER A 48 7.72 -2.87 -30.38
CA SER A 48 6.85 -1.71 -30.11
C SER A 48 5.40 -1.93 -30.57
N THR A 49 5.17 -2.48 -31.76
CA THR A 49 3.81 -2.79 -32.24
C THR A 49 3.12 -3.84 -31.38
N LEU A 50 3.83 -4.91 -30.98
CA LEU A 50 3.31 -5.90 -30.04
C LEU A 50 3.00 -5.29 -28.66
N LYS A 51 3.84 -4.36 -28.20
CA LYS A 51 3.64 -3.60 -26.96
C LYS A 51 2.35 -2.76 -27.02
N PHE A 52 2.16 -1.97 -28.09
CA PHE A 52 0.95 -1.16 -28.28
C PHE A 52 -0.32 -2.01 -28.38
N ALA A 53 -0.28 -3.12 -29.11
CA ALA A 53 -1.44 -4.02 -29.24
C ALA A 53 -1.85 -4.62 -27.88
N LYS A 54 -0.90 -4.89 -26.99
CA LYS A 54 -1.18 -5.36 -25.62
C LYS A 54 -1.79 -4.26 -24.75
N GLU A 55 -1.27 -3.03 -24.79
CA GLU A 55 -1.88 -1.90 -24.06
C GLU A 55 -3.30 -1.67 -24.49
N GLU A 56 -3.56 -1.65 -25.79
CA GLU A 56 -4.88 -1.35 -26.30
C GLU A 56 -5.89 -2.41 -25.85
N LYS A 57 -5.51 -3.68 -25.86
CA LYS A 57 -6.33 -4.77 -25.31
C LYS A 57 -6.59 -4.59 -23.81
N ALA A 58 -5.57 -4.27 -23.01
CA ALA A 58 -5.72 -4.04 -21.57
C ALA A 58 -6.61 -2.82 -21.28
N ARG A 59 -6.43 -1.74 -22.04
CA ARG A 59 -7.22 -0.51 -21.97
C ARG A 59 -8.69 -0.75 -22.31
N VAL A 60 -8.97 -1.45 -23.41
CA VAL A 60 -10.33 -1.80 -23.82
C VAL A 60 -10.99 -2.72 -22.80
N LEU A 61 -10.26 -3.71 -22.28
CA LEU A 61 -10.77 -4.60 -21.22
C LEU A 61 -11.12 -3.83 -19.95
N HIS A 62 -10.19 -3.01 -19.44
CA HIS A 62 -10.42 -2.17 -18.25
C HIS A 62 -11.63 -1.25 -18.45
N HIS A 63 -11.71 -0.57 -19.60
CA HIS A 63 -12.83 0.29 -19.93
C HIS A 63 -14.17 -0.46 -19.91
N ASN A 64 -14.22 -1.64 -20.55
CA ASN A 64 -15.42 -2.47 -20.56
C ASN A 64 -15.82 -2.90 -19.15
N MET A 65 -14.87 -3.26 -18.29
CA MET A 65 -15.15 -3.62 -16.90
C MET A 65 -15.64 -2.43 -16.07
N VAL A 66 -15.03 -1.25 -16.21
CA VAL A 66 -15.49 -0.02 -15.52
C VAL A 66 -16.94 0.28 -15.85
N VAL A 67 -17.32 0.17 -17.13
CA VAL A 67 -18.71 0.38 -17.59
C VAL A 67 -19.67 -0.64 -16.97
N GLN A 68 -19.24 -1.89 -16.81
CA GLN A 68 -20.06 -2.96 -16.24
C GLN A 68 -20.20 -2.88 -14.72
N ILE A 69 -19.14 -2.54 -13.98
CA ILE A 69 -19.06 -2.65 -12.52
C ILE A 69 -19.84 -1.56 -11.79
N ARG A 70 -20.17 -0.43 -12.46
CA ARG A 70 -20.90 0.71 -11.86
C ARG A 70 -20.28 1.16 -10.52
N ILE A 71 -19.02 1.56 -10.56
CA ILE A 71 -18.27 2.01 -9.38
C ILE A 71 -19.03 3.17 -8.70
N PRO A 72 -19.35 3.08 -7.40
CA PRO A 72 -20.15 4.10 -6.73
C PRO A 72 -19.33 5.38 -6.51
N GLN A 73 -20.00 6.54 -6.50
CA GLN A 73 -19.33 7.83 -6.26
C GLN A 73 -18.63 7.94 -4.91
N LYS A 74 -19.08 7.15 -3.91
CA LYS A 74 -18.48 7.08 -2.58
C LYS A 74 -17.19 6.23 -2.52
N ALA A 75 -16.78 5.61 -3.63
CA ALA A 75 -15.56 4.82 -3.68
C ALA A 75 -14.34 5.66 -3.29
N LYS A 76 -13.39 5.02 -2.61
CA LYS A 76 -12.13 5.61 -2.15
C LYS A 76 -10.96 4.98 -2.89
N PHE A 77 -9.78 5.56 -2.73
CA PHE A 77 -8.57 5.03 -3.33
C PHE A 77 -7.69 4.41 -2.27
N VAL A 78 -7.09 3.27 -2.61
CA VAL A 78 -6.02 2.61 -1.84
C VAL A 78 -4.91 2.18 -2.77
N THR A 79 -3.69 2.02 -2.26
CA THR A 79 -2.54 1.53 -3.03
C THR A 79 -2.13 0.16 -2.52
N PHE A 80 -2.36 -0.85 -3.37
CA PHE A 80 -1.96 -2.22 -3.06
C PHE A 80 -0.44 -2.36 -3.15
N VAL A 81 0.18 -2.85 -2.09
CA VAL A 81 1.63 -3.05 -2.00
C VAL A 81 1.96 -4.51 -2.31
N ASP A 82 1.34 -5.45 -1.60
CA ASP A 82 1.57 -6.88 -1.74
C ASP A 82 0.47 -7.70 -1.03
N GLY A 83 0.49 -9.02 -1.14
CA GLY A 83 -0.41 -9.92 -0.44
C GLY A 83 -1.01 -11.00 -1.33
N HIS A 84 -1.95 -11.75 -0.79
CA HIS A 84 -2.55 -12.88 -1.48
C HIS A 84 -3.70 -12.43 -2.38
N SER A 85 -3.35 -11.88 -3.54
CA SER A 85 -4.31 -11.43 -4.55
C SER A 85 -3.70 -11.31 -5.95
N SER A 86 -4.55 -11.31 -6.98
CA SER A 86 -4.22 -11.01 -8.37
C SER A 86 -4.03 -9.50 -8.64
N LEU A 87 -4.23 -8.64 -7.64
CA LEU A 87 -4.13 -7.18 -7.78
C LEU A 87 -2.77 -6.69 -8.28
N ALA A 88 -2.78 -5.58 -9.02
CA ALA A 88 -1.57 -4.95 -9.53
C ALA A 88 -0.83 -4.22 -8.41
N ARG A 89 0.40 -4.64 -8.10
CA ARG A 89 1.24 -4.00 -7.08
C ARG A 89 1.60 -2.56 -7.45
N SER A 90 1.75 -1.72 -6.42
CA SER A 90 2.12 -0.31 -6.49
C SER A 90 1.19 0.55 -7.35
N MET A 91 -0.05 0.10 -7.56
CA MET A 91 -1.08 0.84 -8.28
C MET A 91 -2.21 1.27 -7.35
N LYS A 92 -2.89 2.34 -7.73
CA LYS A 92 -4.12 2.79 -7.08
C LYS A 92 -5.29 1.91 -7.50
N HIS A 93 -6.15 1.64 -6.54
CA HIS A 93 -7.36 0.86 -6.71
C HIS A 93 -8.51 1.63 -6.09
N PHE A 94 -9.66 1.58 -6.76
CA PHE A 94 -10.93 1.88 -6.15
C PHE A 94 -11.23 0.82 -5.09
N VAL A 95 -11.67 1.27 -3.92
CA VAL A 95 -12.21 0.43 -2.86
C VAL A 95 -13.55 0.97 -2.40
N TRP A 96 -14.51 0.08 -2.21
CA TRP A 96 -15.82 0.44 -1.66
C TRP A 96 -16.48 -0.78 -1.03
N CYS A 97 -17.44 -0.53 -0.15
CA CYS A 97 -18.28 -1.57 0.44
C CYS A 97 -19.72 -1.43 -0.08
N ASP A 98 -20.36 -2.57 -0.31
CA ASP A 98 -21.80 -2.70 -0.23
C ASP A 98 -22.18 -3.41 1.10
N ASN A 99 -23.43 -3.88 1.22
CA ASN A 99 -23.90 -4.51 2.45
C ASN A 99 -23.27 -5.89 2.73
N ALA A 100 -22.64 -6.52 1.75
CA ALA A 100 -22.17 -7.91 1.86
C ALA A 100 -20.69 -8.09 1.47
N PHE A 101 -20.12 -7.20 0.67
CA PHE A 101 -18.79 -7.34 0.10
C PHE A 101 -17.97 -6.05 0.18
N LEU A 102 -16.67 -6.24 0.40
CA LEU A 102 -15.61 -5.28 0.08
C LEU A 102 -15.17 -5.52 -1.37
N PHE A 103 -15.18 -4.47 -2.18
CA PHE A 103 -14.74 -4.52 -3.57
C PHE A 103 -13.43 -3.76 -3.73
N ILE A 104 -12.51 -4.32 -4.52
CA ILE A 104 -11.27 -3.68 -4.91
C ILE A 104 -11.11 -3.81 -6.43
N PHE A 105 -10.89 -2.69 -7.11
CA PHE A 105 -10.74 -2.66 -8.57
C PHE A 105 -9.66 -1.65 -8.99
N PRO A 106 -8.76 -1.99 -9.93
CA PRO A 106 -7.68 -1.08 -10.33
C PRO A 106 -8.21 0.22 -10.96
N GLU A 107 -7.64 1.35 -10.55
CA GLU A 107 -8.00 2.67 -11.09
C GLU A 107 -7.66 2.77 -12.58
N GLU A 108 -6.49 2.26 -12.95
CA GLU A 108 -5.97 2.21 -14.31
C GLU A 108 -5.58 0.78 -14.68
N TYR A 109 -5.46 0.50 -15.98
CA TYR A 109 -4.85 -0.74 -16.44
C TYR A 109 -3.32 -0.71 -16.22
N PRO A 110 -2.69 -1.86 -15.92
CA PRO A 110 -1.24 -1.92 -15.74
C PRO A 110 -0.51 -1.60 -17.05
N LYS A 111 0.44 -0.65 -16.98
CA LYS A 111 1.31 -0.23 -18.11
C LYS A 111 2.59 -1.08 -18.23
N SER A 112 2.78 -2.05 -17.33
CA SER A 112 3.88 -3.02 -17.36
C SER A 112 3.43 -4.30 -18.07
N TYR A 113 4.35 -5.01 -18.74
CA TYR A 113 4.05 -6.01 -19.77
C TYR A 113 4.61 -7.40 -19.49
N SER A 114 4.25 -7.96 -18.35
CA SER A 114 4.17 -9.41 -18.26
C SER A 114 2.82 -9.88 -18.83
N LYS A 115 2.78 -11.07 -19.43
CA LYS A 115 1.52 -11.75 -19.83
C LYS A 115 0.58 -11.90 -18.62
N SER A 116 1.14 -11.90 -17.40
CA SER A 116 0.40 -11.91 -16.13
C SER A 116 -0.23 -10.57 -15.74
N ASP A 117 -0.04 -9.48 -16.49
CA ASP A 117 -0.56 -8.15 -16.10
C ASP A 117 -2.00 -7.91 -16.57
N VAL A 118 -2.44 -8.48 -17.69
CA VAL A 118 -3.84 -8.35 -18.14
C VAL A 118 -4.80 -9.10 -17.20
N SER A 119 -4.37 -10.24 -16.66
CA SER A 119 -5.12 -10.99 -15.63
C SER A 119 -5.25 -10.24 -14.30
N LYS A 120 -4.51 -9.14 -14.09
CA LYS A 120 -4.62 -8.30 -12.89
C LYS A 120 -5.73 -7.26 -12.99
N ILE A 121 -6.35 -7.13 -14.16
CA ILE A 121 -7.56 -6.32 -14.35
C ILE A 121 -8.75 -7.18 -13.92
N GLU A 122 -8.90 -7.32 -12.61
CA GLU A 122 -9.93 -8.13 -11.98
C GLU A 122 -10.62 -7.32 -10.88
N LEU A 123 -11.93 -7.56 -10.73
CA LEU A 123 -12.68 -7.07 -9.59
C LEU A 123 -12.55 -8.07 -8.46
N VAL A 124 -11.72 -7.74 -7.47
CA VAL A 124 -11.61 -8.54 -6.25
C VAL A 124 -12.82 -8.25 -5.37
N ARG A 125 -13.44 -9.32 -4.87
CA ARG A 125 -14.62 -9.29 -4.01
C ARG A 125 -14.32 -10.12 -2.76
N VAL A 126 -14.35 -9.49 -1.60
CA VAL A 126 -14.15 -10.15 -0.31
C VAL A 126 -15.45 -10.04 0.48
N PRO A 127 -16.11 -11.15 0.85
CA PRO A 127 -17.29 -11.09 1.70
C PRO A 127 -16.95 -10.43 3.04
N LEU A 128 -17.78 -9.49 3.50
CA LEU A 128 -17.54 -8.78 4.76
C LEU A 128 -17.59 -9.69 5.98
N VAL A 129 -18.29 -10.82 5.87
CA VAL A 129 -18.28 -11.88 6.89
C VAL A 129 -16.90 -12.52 7.04
N ASP A 130 -16.17 -12.64 5.93
CA ASP A 130 -14.84 -13.27 5.88
C ASP A 130 -13.72 -12.28 6.22
N VAL A 131 -13.97 -10.97 6.20
CA VAL A 131 -13.01 -9.97 6.71
C VAL A 131 -12.90 -10.12 8.23
N GLU A 132 -11.72 -10.52 8.70
CA GLU A 132 -11.44 -10.75 10.12
C GLU A 132 -11.19 -9.41 10.84
N TYR A 133 -10.14 -8.70 10.39
CA TYR A 133 -9.79 -7.37 10.85
C TYR A 133 -8.77 -6.68 9.92
N TYR A 134 -8.51 -5.39 10.13
CA TYR A 134 -7.36 -4.70 9.57
C TYR A 134 -6.55 -3.98 10.65
N THR A 135 -5.25 -3.78 10.40
CA THR A 135 -4.31 -3.15 11.32
C THR A 135 -3.12 -2.54 10.58
N THR A 136 -2.24 -1.83 11.29
CA THR A 136 -0.96 -1.35 10.76
C THR A 136 0.18 -2.23 11.26
N HIS A 137 1.20 -2.43 10.43
CA HIS A 137 2.45 -3.10 10.79
C HIS A 137 3.66 -2.36 10.24
N GLY A 138 4.80 -2.49 10.91
CA GLY A 138 6.09 -1.92 10.49
C GLY A 138 6.60 -0.86 11.46
N ASP A 139 7.77 -0.33 11.13
CA ASP A 139 8.56 0.54 11.99
C ASP A 139 8.88 1.88 11.29
N PHE A 140 9.14 2.90 12.11
CA PHE A 140 9.59 4.20 11.66
C PHE A 140 10.85 4.59 12.45
N TYR A 141 11.99 4.68 11.78
CA TYR A 141 13.26 4.96 12.47
C TYR A 141 14.20 5.80 11.61
N THR A 142 15.14 6.49 12.26
CA THR A 142 16.16 7.31 11.60
C THR A 142 17.54 6.75 11.87
N GLU A 143 18.31 6.50 10.81
CA GLU A 143 19.71 6.11 10.90
C GLU A 143 20.59 7.32 10.60
N THR A 144 21.52 7.66 11.49
CA THR A 144 22.47 8.77 11.24
C THR A 144 23.88 8.24 11.11
N THR A 145 24.44 8.33 9.91
CA THR A 145 25.81 7.95 9.60
C THR A 145 26.71 9.16 9.70
N VAL A 146 27.67 9.12 10.64
CA VAL A 146 28.70 10.16 10.79
C VAL A 146 30.00 9.64 10.19
N SER A 147 30.58 10.39 9.26
CA SER A 147 31.85 10.08 8.61
C SER A 147 32.84 11.25 8.71
N GLY A 148 34.11 10.95 8.98
CA GLY A 148 35.18 11.93 9.18
C GLY A 148 35.62 12.10 10.65
N GLY A 149 36.82 12.68 10.84
CA GLY A 149 37.52 12.75 12.14
C GLY A 149 38.64 11.71 12.21
N ASP A 150 39.87 12.16 12.49
CA ASP A 150 41.02 11.28 12.69
C ASP A 150 40.86 10.51 14.01
N GLY A 151 40.19 9.36 13.96
CA GLY A 151 40.08 8.43 15.08
C GLY A 151 38.68 7.83 15.25
N GLY A 152 38.53 6.59 14.77
CA GLY A 152 37.43 5.68 15.16
C GLY A 152 36.05 6.09 14.65
N GLY A 153 35.66 5.59 13.48
CA GLY A 153 34.30 5.73 12.98
C GLY A 153 33.29 5.13 13.97
N VAL A 154 32.55 5.98 14.66
CA VAL A 154 31.42 5.57 15.48
C VAL A 154 30.16 5.71 14.63
N SER A 155 29.61 4.59 14.14
CA SER A 155 28.24 4.58 13.66
C SER A 155 27.34 4.65 14.90
N VAL A 156 26.75 5.82 15.17
CA VAL A 156 25.75 5.93 16.21
C VAL A 156 24.41 5.54 15.59
N THR A 157 24.06 4.27 15.69
CA THR A 157 22.72 3.77 15.37
C THR A 157 21.72 4.50 16.29
N GLY A 158 21.05 5.52 15.73
CA GLY A 158 20.19 6.44 16.46
C GLY A 158 18.78 5.88 16.71
N ALA A 159 18.25 6.22 17.89
CA ALA A 159 16.88 6.18 18.37
C ALA A 159 15.83 5.36 17.57
N VAL A 160 15.37 4.27 18.18
CA VAL A 160 14.15 3.54 17.80
C VAL A 160 12.93 4.39 18.18
N VAL A 161 12.17 4.88 17.21
CA VAL A 161 10.89 5.57 17.45
C VAL A 161 9.75 4.58 17.16
N GLY A 162 9.46 3.74 18.15
CA GLY A 162 8.21 2.98 18.30
C GLY A 162 7.85 1.98 17.21
N SER A 163 7.88 0.69 17.55
CA SER A 163 7.25 -0.38 16.78
C SER A 163 5.74 -0.22 16.85
N MET A 164 5.07 0.03 15.72
CA MET A 164 3.62 0.24 15.70
C MET A 164 2.92 -1.12 15.55
N LEU A 165 2.76 -1.85 16.66
CA LEU A 165 1.90 -3.02 16.73
C LEU A 165 0.52 -2.62 17.26
N GLY A 166 -0.51 -2.83 16.44
CA GLY A 166 -1.88 -3.09 16.91
C GLY A 166 -2.79 -1.91 17.26
N SER A 167 -2.29 -0.77 17.74
CA SER A 167 -3.19 0.30 18.19
C SER A 167 -2.45 1.61 18.47
N ALA A 168 -2.47 2.55 17.53
CA ALA A 168 -2.17 3.96 17.80
C ALA A 168 -2.72 4.87 16.70
N MET A 169 -4.03 5.11 16.73
CA MET A 169 -4.52 6.42 16.34
C MET A 169 -3.84 7.46 17.25
N GLY A 170 -2.94 8.29 16.71
CA GLY A 170 -2.48 9.48 17.43
C GLY A 170 -0.99 9.80 17.27
N GLY A 171 -0.54 10.08 16.06
CA GLY A 171 0.83 10.57 15.84
C GLY A 171 0.84 11.67 14.80
N LYS A 172 0.51 12.91 15.21
CA LYS A 172 0.90 14.10 14.45
C LYS A 172 2.39 14.00 14.15
N THR A 173 2.73 14.20 12.88
CA THR A 173 4.07 14.48 12.35
C THR A 173 5.03 15.04 13.39
N MET A 174 5.94 14.22 13.91
CA MET A 174 7.14 14.71 14.60
C MET A 174 8.23 14.85 13.54
N GLY A 175 8.46 16.09 13.10
CA GLY A 175 9.55 16.41 12.20
C GLY A 175 10.88 15.94 12.79
N ALA A 176 11.70 15.30 11.96
CA ALA A 176 13.06 14.96 12.30
C ALA A 176 13.78 16.25 12.78
N ALA A 177 14.05 16.35 14.07
CA ALA A 177 14.85 17.42 14.63
C ALA A 177 16.30 17.17 14.20
N GLY A 178 16.69 17.77 13.07
CA GLY A 178 18.07 17.75 12.59
C GLY A 178 18.98 18.52 13.55
N ALA A 179 19.90 17.81 14.21
CA ALA A 179 20.96 18.44 14.99
C ALA A 179 22.02 19.01 14.04
N VAL A 180 22.07 20.34 13.88
CA VAL A 180 23.16 21.03 13.17
C VAL A 180 24.30 21.27 14.16
N ILE A 181 25.37 20.46 14.08
CA ILE A 181 26.58 20.67 14.87
C ILE A 181 27.49 21.68 14.14
N GLY A 182 27.71 22.84 14.79
CA GLY A 182 28.44 23.98 14.25
C GLY A 182 29.90 23.67 13.88
N SER A 183 30.29 24.12 12.69
CA SER A 183 31.64 24.06 12.15
C SER A 183 32.64 24.83 13.03
N ARG A 184 33.70 24.17 13.50
CA ARG A 184 34.96 24.83 13.89
C ARG A 184 36.07 24.43 12.92
N LYS A 185 36.93 25.42 12.65
CA LYS A 185 37.96 25.51 11.61
C LYS A 185 38.98 24.34 11.62
N LYS A 186 39.26 23.85 10.41
CA LYS A 186 40.47 23.13 9.95
C LYS A 186 40.82 21.81 10.66
N VAL A 187 39.99 20.79 10.51
CA VAL A 187 40.36 19.37 10.32
C VAL A 187 39.23 18.73 9.50
N ASN A 188 39.48 17.68 8.71
CA ASN A 188 38.54 17.03 7.76
C ASN A 188 37.06 17.13 8.19
N ALA A 189 36.22 17.75 7.34
CA ALA A 189 34.84 18.05 7.69
C ALA A 189 34.08 16.77 8.09
N VAL A 190 33.55 16.75 9.32
CA VAL A 190 32.63 15.71 9.79
C VAL A 190 31.35 15.85 8.96
N LYS A 191 31.00 14.81 8.21
CA LYS A 191 29.74 14.71 7.46
C LYS A 191 28.80 13.79 8.21
N SER A 192 27.64 14.29 8.61
CA SER A 192 26.54 13.48 9.12
C SER A 192 25.44 13.38 8.06
N GLU A 193 25.03 12.17 7.71
CA GLU A 193 23.87 11.90 6.87
C GLU A 193 22.81 11.20 7.70
N THR A 194 21.60 11.76 7.78
CA THR A 194 20.46 11.12 8.43
C THR A 194 19.54 10.53 7.36
N MET A 195 19.34 9.22 7.40
CA MET A 195 18.40 8.47 6.56
C MET A 195 17.15 8.16 7.38
N LEU A 196 15.98 8.38 6.77
CA LEU A 196 14.69 8.01 7.34
C LEU A 196 14.22 6.69 6.73
N HIS A 197 13.89 5.72 7.59
CA HIS A 197 13.33 4.43 7.20
C HIS A 197 11.89 4.32 7.70
N ASP A 198 10.94 4.21 6.76
CA ASP A 198 9.53 3.98 7.04
C ASP A 198 9.09 2.69 6.36
N THR A 199 8.81 1.65 7.15
CA THR A 199 8.39 0.33 6.65
C THR A 199 6.92 0.06 6.92
N ARG A 200 6.16 1.08 7.36
CA ARG A 200 4.77 0.91 7.78
C ARG A 200 3.85 0.59 6.62
N VAL A 201 2.93 -0.35 6.85
CA VAL A 201 1.90 -0.81 5.90
C VAL A 201 0.59 -1.06 6.63
N THR A 202 -0.52 -0.95 5.89
CA THR A 202 -1.84 -1.37 6.36
C THR A 202 -2.10 -2.80 5.92
N MET A 203 -2.43 -3.71 6.83
CA MET A 203 -2.76 -5.09 6.53
C MET A 203 -4.25 -5.35 6.77
N LEU A 204 -4.93 -5.92 5.77
CA LEU A 204 -6.30 -6.43 5.85
C LEU A 204 -6.25 -7.96 5.87
N PHE A 205 -6.77 -8.57 6.93
CA PHE A 205 -6.85 -10.01 7.09
C PHE A 205 -8.26 -10.51 6.76
N TYR A 206 -8.33 -11.60 6.00
CA TYR A 206 -9.59 -12.23 5.61
C TYR A 206 -9.45 -13.74 5.51
N ASN A 207 -10.54 -14.46 5.76
CA ASN A 207 -10.61 -15.89 5.56
C ASN A 207 -10.93 -16.22 4.10
N ASP A 208 -10.18 -17.14 3.49
CA ASP A 208 -10.55 -17.72 2.21
C ASP A 208 -10.45 -19.24 2.31
N ALA A 209 -11.59 -19.91 2.19
CA ALA A 209 -11.70 -21.36 2.29
C ALA A 209 -11.05 -21.96 3.56
N GLY A 210 -11.13 -21.26 4.70
CA GLY A 210 -10.57 -21.69 5.98
C GLY A 210 -9.12 -21.24 6.24
N GLU A 211 -8.46 -20.62 5.25
CA GLU A 211 -7.11 -20.08 5.42
C GLU A 211 -7.15 -18.56 5.64
N THR A 212 -6.45 -18.07 6.68
CA THR A 212 -6.29 -16.63 6.88
C THR A 212 -5.28 -16.08 5.87
N ARG A 213 -5.72 -15.10 5.09
CA ARG A 213 -4.93 -14.42 4.05
C ARG A 213 -4.84 -12.94 4.36
N SER A 214 -3.86 -12.28 3.75
CA SER A 214 -3.66 -10.83 3.96
C SER A 214 -3.46 -10.07 2.66
N LEU A 215 -3.99 -8.85 2.64
CA LEU A 215 -3.69 -7.83 1.64
C LEU A 215 -2.95 -6.67 2.32
N LYS A 216 -1.84 -6.23 1.74
CA LYS A 216 -1.02 -5.13 2.23
C LYS A 216 -1.24 -3.91 1.36
N PHE A 217 -1.53 -2.80 2.01
CA PHE A 217 -1.71 -1.47 1.42
C PHE A 217 -0.70 -0.51 2.04
N ARG A 218 -0.60 0.71 1.51
CA ARG A 218 0.25 1.72 2.14
C ARG A 218 -0.29 2.11 3.51
N TYR A 219 0.59 2.64 4.35
CA TYR A 219 0.22 3.10 5.69
C TYR A 219 -0.89 4.17 5.66
N GLU A 220 -0.86 5.09 4.69
CA GLU A 220 -1.86 6.17 4.58
C GLU A 220 -3.27 5.66 4.25
N ASP A 221 -3.38 4.44 3.76
CA ASP A 221 -4.65 3.84 3.38
C ASP A 221 -5.45 3.32 4.59
N TYR A 222 -4.88 3.31 5.80
CA TYR A 222 -5.57 2.88 7.03
C TYR A 222 -6.86 3.67 7.29
N ASP A 223 -6.82 5.00 7.14
CA ASP A 223 -8.00 5.87 7.35
C ASP A 223 -9.14 5.55 6.38
N THR A 224 -8.81 5.07 5.17
CA THR A 224 -9.82 4.58 4.22
C THR A 224 -10.53 3.34 4.77
N PHE A 225 -9.81 2.37 5.34
CA PHE A 225 -10.41 1.19 5.96
C PHE A 225 -11.17 1.54 7.23
N TYR A 226 -10.66 2.47 8.04
CA TYR A 226 -11.36 2.98 9.23
C TYR A 226 -12.74 3.55 8.92
N ARG A 227 -12.87 4.27 7.80
CA ARG A 227 -14.17 4.80 7.36
C ARG A 227 -15.07 3.76 6.70
N LEU A 228 -14.50 2.79 6.00
CA LEU A 228 -15.26 1.79 5.24
C LEU A 228 -15.71 0.58 6.09
N LEU A 229 -14.92 0.19 7.08
CA LEU A 229 -15.08 -1.02 7.87
C LEU A 229 -14.81 -0.76 9.38
N PRO A 230 -15.44 0.24 10.01
CA PRO A 230 -15.10 0.63 11.39
C PRO A 230 -15.17 -0.55 12.38
N ASP A 231 -16.13 -1.45 12.22
CA ASP A 231 -16.33 -2.63 13.10
C ASP A 231 -15.35 -3.78 12.84
N LYS A 232 -14.45 -3.63 11.87
CA LYS A 232 -13.39 -4.59 11.51
C LYS A 232 -12.00 -4.04 11.84
N SER A 233 -11.89 -2.94 12.59
CA SER A 233 -10.59 -2.54 13.14
C SER A 233 -10.06 -3.63 14.07
N TYR A 234 -8.75 -3.73 14.22
CA TYR A 234 -8.16 -4.67 15.16
C TYR A 234 -8.66 -4.45 16.59
N GLU A 235 -8.80 -3.19 17.01
CA GLU A 235 -9.35 -2.85 18.33
C GLU A 235 -10.78 -3.40 18.50
N ALA A 236 -11.64 -3.23 17.49
CA ALA A 236 -12.99 -3.79 17.49
C ALA A 236 -12.98 -5.33 17.49
N HIS A 237 -12.03 -5.95 16.80
CA HIS A 237 -11.84 -7.39 16.78
C HIS A 237 -11.43 -7.93 18.16
N VAL A 238 -10.42 -7.35 18.79
CA VAL A 238 -10.01 -7.74 20.16
C VAL A 238 -11.17 -7.54 21.14
N PHE A 239 -11.87 -6.40 21.08
CA PHE A 239 -13.03 -6.13 21.94
C PHE A 239 -14.16 -7.17 21.77
N ARG A 240 -14.45 -7.58 20.53
CA ARG A 240 -15.46 -8.61 20.23
C ARG A 240 -15.05 -9.98 20.75
N HIS A 241 -13.79 -10.37 20.59
CA HIS A 241 -13.28 -11.64 21.12
C HIS A 241 -13.25 -11.65 22.65
N MET A 242 -12.92 -10.51 23.28
CA MET A 242 -12.99 -10.35 24.74
C MET A 242 -14.43 -10.44 25.25
N ASN A 243 -15.40 -9.77 24.63
CA ASN A 243 -16.79 -9.85 25.05
C ASN A 243 -17.47 -11.19 24.71
N GLY A 244 -17.08 -11.80 23.58
CA GLY A 244 -17.53 -13.15 23.20
C GLY A 244 -17.06 -14.22 24.19
N ALA A 245 -15.83 -14.08 24.72
CA ALA A 245 -15.32 -14.90 25.81
C ALA A 245 -16.06 -14.66 27.14
N ILE A 246 -16.59 -13.45 27.38
CA ILE A 246 -17.40 -13.13 28.55
C ILE A 246 -18.83 -13.70 28.45
N THR A 247 -19.35 -13.90 27.23
CA THR A 247 -20.71 -14.45 27.01
C THR A 247 -20.78 -15.97 26.80
N LYS A 248 -19.64 -16.64 26.56
CA LYS A 248 -19.55 -18.10 26.70
C LYS A 248 -19.22 -18.40 28.16
N GLU A 249 -20.22 -18.86 28.91
CA GLU A 249 -20.15 -19.37 30.28
C GLU A 249 -18.75 -19.76 30.78
N SER A 250 -17.97 -18.78 31.23
CA SER A 250 -16.89 -19.01 32.17
C SER A 250 -17.19 -18.17 33.41
N HIS A 251 -17.22 -18.85 34.54
CA HIS A 251 -17.24 -18.24 35.87
C HIS A 251 -15.91 -17.52 36.15
N GLU A 252 -15.43 -16.67 35.24
CA GLU A 252 -14.19 -15.94 35.49
C GLU A 252 -14.44 -14.83 36.51
N THR A 253 -13.73 -14.98 37.63
CA THR A 253 -13.80 -14.10 38.78
C THR A 253 -13.29 -12.70 38.42
N ILE A 254 -13.75 -11.67 39.13
CA ILE A 254 -13.26 -10.28 38.94
C ILE A 254 -11.72 -10.21 39.02
N GLY A 255 -11.10 -11.11 39.80
CA GLY A 255 -9.64 -11.26 39.88
C GLY A 255 -8.96 -11.71 38.58
N GLU A 256 -9.59 -12.55 37.76
CA GLU A 256 -9.06 -12.97 36.46
C GLU A 256 -9.15 -11.84 35.43
N LYS A 257 -10.25 -11.09 35.45
CA LYS A 257 -10.43 -9.88 34.63
C LYS A 257 -9.38 -8.81 34.95
N LEU A 258 -9.04 -8.64 36.23
CA LEU A 258 -7.98 -7.72 36.65
C LEU A 258 -6.58 -8.18 36.23
N LYS A 259 -6.29 -9.49 36.29
CA LYS A 259 -5.02 -10.05 35.79
C LYS A 259 -4.86 -9.84 34.28
N MET A 260 -5.93 -10.04 33.53
CA MET A 260 -5.93 -9.83 32.08
C MET A 260 -5.76 -8.34 31.74
N LEU A 261 -6.47 -7.45 32.45
CA LEU A 261 -6.32 -6.01 32.29
C LEU A 261 -4.87 -5.54 32.56
N LYS A 262 -4.23 -6.11 33.59
CA LYS A 262 -2.84 -5.82 33.91
C LYS A 262 -1.90 -6.29 32.81
N LYS A 263 -2.10 -7.51 32.29
CA LYS A 263 -1.31 -8.05 31.18
C LYS A 263 -1.37 -7.14 29.95
N LEU A 264 -2.55 -6.60 29.64
CA LEU A 264 -2.73 -5.67 28.51
C LEU A 264 -1.99 -4.34 28.70
N ALA A 265 -1.94 -3.82 29.93
CA ALA A 265 -1.15 -2.63 30.25
C ALA A 265 0.35 -2.90 30.21
N ASP A 266 0.78 -4.07 30.71
CA ASP A 266 2.17 -4.51 30.70
C ASP A 266 2.68 -4.79 29.27
N GLU A 267 1.79 -5.18 28.35
CA GLU A 267 2.07 -5.38 26.91
C GLU A 267 1.90 -4.09 26.07
N GLU A 268 1.66 -2.93 26.72
CA GLU A 268 1.45 -1.62 26.08
C GLU A 268 0.27 -1.59 25.07
N LEU A 269 -0.69 -2.51 25.20
CA LEU A 269 -1.85 -2.64 24.31
C LEU A 269 -3.01 -1.71 24.67
N ILE A 270 -2.98 -1.14 25.88
CA ILE A 270 -3.94 -0.14 26.36
C ILE A 270 -3.18 1.00 27.02
N SER A 271 -3.72 2.21 26.93
CA SER A 271 -3.12 3.36 27.60
C SER A 271 -3.28 3.27 29.13
N PRO A 272 -2.42 3.94 29.91
CA PRO A 272 -2.55 3.99 31.37
C PRO A 272 -3.91 4.53 31.85
N GLN A 273 -4.54 5.42 31.07
CA GLN A 273 -5.86 5.99 31.41
C GLN A 273 -6.99 4.98 31.18
N GLU A 274 -6.93 4.19 30.11
CA GLU A 274 -7.90 3.13 29.82
C GLU A 274 -7.79 1.99 30.82
N PHE A 275 -6.57 1.65 31.25
CA PHE A 275 -6.32 0.70 32.33
C PHE A 275 -7.01 1.15 33.63
N GLU A 276 -6.75 2.37 34.11
CA GLU A 276 -7.35 2.83 35.38
C GLU A 276 -8.87 2.98 35.30
N THR A 277 -9.41 3.43 34.15
CA THR A 277 -10.87 3.54 33.95
C THR A 277 -11.54 2.16 33.99
N SER A 278 -10.97 1.18 33.30
CA SER A 278 -11.53 -0.17 33.21
C SER A 278 -11.37 -0.94 34.52
N LYS A 279 -10.24 -0.76 35.21
CA LYS A 279 -9.98 -1.31 36.55
C LYS A 279 -11.00 -0.79 37.55
N LYS A 280 -11.27 0.53 37.54
CA LYS A 280 -12.29 1.14 38.41
C LYS A 280 -13.68 0.57 38.12
N ALA A 281 -14.07 0.50 36.84
CA ALA A 281 -15.36 -0.08 36.44
C ALA A 281 -15.52 -1.57 36.78
N LEU A 282 -14.43 -2.33 36.89
CA LEU A 282 -14.43 -3.72 37.34
C LEU A 282 -14.53 -3.85 38.85
N LEU A 283 -13.86 -2.96 39.60
CA LEU A 283 -13.91 -2.93 41.05
C LEU A 283 -15.26 -2.40 41.58
N ASP A 284 -15.91 -1.49 40.87
CA ASP A 284 -17.25 -0.99 41.20
C ASP A 284 -18.35 -2.07 41.03
N LYS A 285 -18.01 -3.23 40.44
CA LYS A 285 -18.89 -4.41 40.31
C LYS A 285 -18.62 -5.51 41.34
N MET A 286 -17.65 -5.31 42.25
CA MET A 286 -17.46 -6.15 43.44
C MET A 286 -18.46 -5.76 44.52
#